data_AF-A0A944BRY4-F1
#
_entry.id   AF-A0A944BRY4-F1
#
_cell.length_a   1.000
_cell.length_b   1.000
_cell.length_c   1.000
_cell.angle_alpha   90.00
_cell.angle_beta   90.00
_cell.angle_gamma   90.00
#
_symmetry.space_group_name_H-M   'P 1'
#
loop_
_entity.id
_entity.type
_entity.pdbx_description
1 polymer ?
#
loop_
_entity_poly.entity_id
_entity_poly.type
_entity_poly.pdbx_seq_one_letter_code
_entity_poly.pdbx_strand_id
1 'polypeptide(L)'
;ELAGILATKRVSDSGMAVYAARIDVRERKDLLTYADLLRDKMDTGVALLGTILDAKPALICVVTQDAVARGLHAGKLVGACAAIVGGKGGGRPNTAQAGGTDTAKLDDAIAHIHTLV
;
A
#
# COMPACT_ATOMS: atom_id res chain seq x y z
N GLU A 1 -0.39 7.56 13.39
CA GLU A 1 -1.28 8.70 13.07
C GLU A 1 -1.08 9.15 11.62
N LEU A 2 -2.07 9.79 10.99
CA LEU A 2 -2.04 10.16 9.57
C LEU A 2 -0.85 11.05 9.19
N ALA A 3 -0.43 11.96 10.08
CA ALA A 3 0.73 12.82 9.86
C ALA A 3 2.04 12.03 9.64
N GLY A 4 2.24 10.95 10.41
CA GLY A 4 3.40 10.08 10.27
C GLY A 4 3.43 9.37 8.92
N ILE A 5 2.27 9.00 8.38
CA ILE A 5 2.18 8.39 7.05
C ILE A 5 2.47 9.41 5.95
N LEU A 6 1.93 10.63 6.08
CA LEU A 6 2.18 11.70 5.11
C LEU A 6 3.68 12.07 5.03
N ALA A 7 4.41 11.95 6.14
CA ALA A 7 5.85 12.17 6.19
C ALA A 7 6.66 11.11 5.42
N THR A 8 6.08 9.95 5.06
CA THR A 8 6.78 8.92 4.28
C THR A 8 6.77 9.17 2.78
N LYS A 9 6.14 10.26 2.32
CA LYS A 9 6.08 10.64 0.91
C LYS A 9 7.47 10.61 0.28
N ARG A 10 7.60 9.79 -0.77
CA ARG A 10 8.72 9.84 -1.72
C ARG A 10 8.18 10.15 -3.11
N VAL A 11 9.02 10.68 -3.99
CA VAL A 11 8.68 10.90 -5.39
C VAL A 11 9.52 9.94 -6.22
N SER A 12 8.88 9.13 -7.06
CA SER A 12 9.59 8.24 -7.99
C SER A 12 10.15 9.01 -9.18
N ASP A 13 11.00 8.37 -9.98
CA ASP A 13 11.59 8.96 -11.19
C ASP A 13 10.52 9.35 -12.23
N SER A 14 9.35 8.70 -12.18
CA SER A 14 8.19 9.00 -13.04
C SER A 14 7.32 10.17 -12.52
N GLY A 15 7.73 10.78 -11.40
CA GLY A 15 7.04 11.90 -10.75
C GLY A 15 5.83 11.49 -9.90
N MET A 16 5.68 10.21 -9.56
CA MET A 16 4.57 9.72 -8.72
C MET A 16 4.90 9.87 -7.25
N ALA A 17 3.95 10.37 -6.46
CA ALA A 17 4.08 10.31 -5.01
C ALA A 17 3.86 8.86 -4.54
N VAL A 18 4.75 8.37 -3.69
CA VAL A 18 4.69 7.03 -3.10
C VAL A 18 4.69 7.17 -1.59
N TYR A 19 3.62 6.71 -0.95
CA TYR A 19 3.48 6.64 0.50
C TYR A 19 3.54 5.19 0.93
N ALA A 20 4.44 4.86 1.84
CA ALA A 20 4.60 3.50 2.33
C ALA A 20 4.73 3.55 3.85
N ALA A 21 3.88 2.83 4.57
CA ALA A 21 3.95 2.83 6.03
C ALA A 21 3.35 1.57 6.64
N ARG A 22 3.98 1.15 7.74
CA ARG A 22 3.33 0.27 8.70
C ARG A 22 2.50 1.12 9.65
N ILE A 23 1.25 0.70 9.90
CA ILE A 23 0.38 1.37 10.87
C ILE A 23 -0.22 0.37 11.84
N ASP A 24 -0.45 0.80 13.07
CA ASP A 24 -1.10 -0.03 14.07
C ASP A 24 -2.60 0.21 14.04
N VAL A 25 -3.33 -0.76 13.53
CA VAL A 25 -4.80 -0.80 13.48
C VAL A 25 -5.27 -2.18 13.93
N ARG A 26 -6.50 -2.25 14.43
CA ARG A 26 -7.07 -3.51 14.95
C ARG A 26 -7.93 -4.23 13.93
N GLU A 27 -8.43 -3.51 12.94
CA GLU A 27 -9.33 -4.06 11.93
C GLU A 27 -8.86 -3.70 10.52
N ARG A 28 -9.12 -4.62 9.57
CA ARG A 28 -8.82 -4.39 8.16
C ARG A 28 -9.60 -3.19 7.59
N LYS A 29 -10.80 -2.93 8.11
CA LYS A 29 -11.62 -1.77 7.73
C LYS A 29 -10.90 -0.45 8.02
N ASP A 30 -10.24 -0.34 9.19
CA ASP A 30 -9.49 0.85 9.55
C ASP A 30 -8.29 1.05 8.61
N LEU A 31 -7.56 -0.03 8.30
CA LEU A 31 -6.46 0.01 7.34
C LEU A 31 -6.91 0.55 5.97
N LEU A 32 -8.08 0.09 5.50
CA LEU A 32 -8.69 0.56 4.26
C LEU A 32 -9.09 2.04 4.35
N THR A 33 -9.72 2.46 5.46
CA THR A 33 -10.08 3.87 5.68
C THR A 33 -8.86 4.78 5.65
N TYR A 34 -7.76 4.40 6.30
CA TYR A 34 -6.51 5.19 6.24
C TYR A 34 -5.95 5.26 4.81
N ALA A 35 -5.98 4.15 4.07
CA ALA A 35 -5.52 4.14 2.69
C ALA A 35 -6.38 5.05 1.81
N ASP A 36 -7.72 4.96 1.89
CA ASP A 36 -8.61 5.82 1.13
C ASP A 36 -8.40 7.31 1.47
N LEU A 37 -8.23 7.66 2.76
CA LEU A 37 -7.92 9.03 3.18
C LEU A 37 -6.61 9.56 2.60
N LEU A 38 -5.60 8.70 2.43
CA LEU A 38 -4.36 9.08 1.75
C LEU A 38 -4.59 9.31 0.26
N ARG A 39 -5.32 8.40 -0.41
CA ARG A 39 -5.66 8.56 -1.83
C ARG A 39 -6.34 9.88 -2.09
N ASP A 40 -7.29 10.26 -1.25
CA ASP A 40 -8.06 11.49 -1.41
C ASP A 40 -7.24 12.75 -1.08
N LYS A 41 -6.07 12.62 -0.44
CA LYS A 41 -5.11 13.69 -0.16
C LYS A 41 -3.96 13.77 -1.18
N MET A 42 -3.83 12.78 -2.06
CA MET A 42 -2.80 12.74 -3.09
C MET A 42 -3.31 13.38 -4.38
N ASP A 43 -2.52 14.28 -4.98
CA ASP A 43 -2.81 14.75 -6.33
C ASP A 43 -2.59 13.63 -7.35
N THR A 44 -1.42 13.00 -7.30
CA THR A 44 -1.02 11.88 -8.16
C THR A 44 -0.12 10.92 -7.42
N GLY A 45 -0.46 9.63 -7.37
CA GLY A 45 0.41 8.65 -6.75
C GLY A 45 -0.26 7.38 -6.24
N VAL A 46 0.44 6.74 -5.30
CA VAL A 46 0.12 5.45 -4.71
C VAL A 46 0.43 5.47 -3.22
N ALA A 47 -0.39 4.77 -2.44
CA ALA A 47 -0.10 4.47 -1.06
C ALA A 47 -0.19 2.95 -0.82
N LEU A 48 0.77 2.41 -0.07
CA LEU A 48 0.77 1.05 0.45
C LEU A 48 0.87 1.09 1.97
N LEU A 49 -0.16 0.58 2.63
CA LEU A 49 -0.19 0.46 4.09
C LEU A 49 -0.16 -1.01 4.49
N GLY A 50 0.59 -1.31 5.55
CA GLY A 50 0.66 -2.64 6.12
C GLY A 50 0.45 -2.67 7.62
N THR A 51 -0.07 -3.80 8.11
CA THR A 51 -0.19 -4.07 9.55
C THR A 51 -0.20 -5.58 9.81
N ILE A 52 -0.14 -5.97 11.08
CA ILE A 52 -0.32 -7.36 11.50
C ILE A 52 -1.71 -7.48 12.15
N LEU A 53 -2.59 -8.27 11.53
CA LEU A 53 -3.92 -8.61 12.05
C LEU A 53 -3.96 -10.11 12.29
N ASP A 54 -4.40 -10.54 13.47
CA ASP A 54 -4.52 -11.96 13.83
C ASP A 54 -3.25 -12.77 13.50
N ALA A 55 -2.09 -12.21 13.88
CA ALA A 55 -0.75 -12.75 13.62
C ALA A 55 -0.39 -12.93 12.12
N LYS A 56 -1.09 -12.24 11.21
CA LYS A 56 -0.83 -12.29 9.77
C LYS A 56 -0.64 -10.89 9.17
N PRO A 57 0.28 -10.72 8.22
CA PRO A 57 0.38 -9.51 7.41
C PRO A 57 -0.93 -9.21 6.68
N ALA A 58 -1.36 -7.95 6.74
CA ALA A 58 -2.42 -7.38 5.92
C ALA A 58 -1.89 -6.13 5.22
N LEU A 59 -2.15 -6.01 3.93
CA LEU A 59 -1.69 -4.92 3.08
C LEU A 59 -2.88 -4.31 2.33
N ILE A 60 -2.91 -2.98 2.23
CA ILE A 60 -3.84 -2.23 1.39
C ILE A 60 -3.04 -1.32 0.47
N CYS A 61 -3.33 -1.40 -0.83
CA CYS A 61 -2.79 -0.48 -1.82
C CYS A 61 -3.92 0.35 -2.43
N VAL A 62 -3.69 1.65 -2.54
CA VAL A 62 -4.56 2.59 -3.27
C VAL A 62 -3.73 3.37 -4.29
N VAL A 63 -4.35 3.69 -5.42
CA VAL A 63 -3.74 4.44 -6.53
C VAL A 63 -4.73 5.52 -6.96
N THR A 64 -4.25 6.73 -7.21
CA THR A 64 -5.09 7.83 -7.73
C THR A 64 -5.56 7.53 -9.15
N GLN A 65 -6.70 8.12 -9.56
CA GLN A 65 -7.30 7.81 -10.87
C GLN A 65 -6.40 8.16 -12.05
N ASP A 66 -5.67 9.28 -11.96
CA ASP A 66 -4.72 9.70 -12.98
C ASP A 66 -3.52 8.74 -13.06
N ALA A 67 -3.02 8.26 -11.92
CA ALA A 67 -1.94 7.29 -11.88
C ALA A 67 -2.37 5.93 -12.43
N VAL A 68 -3.63 5.53 -12.23
CA VAL A 68 -4.25 4.38 -12.92
C VAL A 68 -4.28 4.60 -14.44
N ALA A 69 -4.70 5.79 -14.90
CA ALA A 69 -4.70 6.12 -16.33
C ALA A 69 -3.28 6.12 -16.93
N ARG A 70 -2.25 6.37 -16.12
CA ARG A 70 -0.83 6.27 -16.47
C ARG A 70 -0.27 4.84 -16.40
N GLY A 71 -1.10 3.85 -16.10
CA GLY A 71 -0.76 2.42 -16.17
C GLY A 71 -0.47 1.74 -14.83
N LEU A 72 -0.51 2.46 -13.70
CA LEU A 72 -0.41 1.83 -12.39
C LEU A 72 -1.67 1.02 -12.06
N HIS A 73 -1.50 -0.04 -11.27
CA HIS A 73 -2.61 -0.90 -10.89
C HIS A 73 -2.41 -1.44 -9.47
N ALA A 74 -3.25 -1.00 -8.53
CA ALA A 74 -3.17 -1.36 -7.11
C ALA A 74 -3.09 -2.88 -6.89
N GLY A 75 -3.92 -3.65 -7.60
CA GLY A 75 -3.91 -5.12 -7.53
C GLY A 75 -2.57 -5.77 -7.89
N LYS A 76 -1.86 -5.25 -8.90
CA LYS A 76 -0.56 -5.78 -9.31
C LYS A 76 0.53 -5.40 -8.31
N LEU A 77 0.52 -4.13 -7.89
CA LEU A 77 1.47 -3.59 -6.93
C LEU A 77 1.39 -4.31 -5.57
N VAL A 78 0.18 -4.43 -5.01
CA VAL A 78 -0.02 -5.13 -3.73
C VAL A 78 0.29 -6.62 -3.83
N GLY A 79 0.04 -7.24 -4.98
CA GLY A 79 0.36 -8.64 -5.23
C GLY A 79 1.88 -8.90 -5.19
N ALA A 80 2.67 -8.05 -5.84
CA ALA A 80 4.13 -8.12 -5.81
C ALA A 80 4.67 -7.93 -4.38
N CYS A 81 4.14 -6.96 -3.63
CA CYS A 81 4.52 -6.75 -2.23
C CYS A 81 4.10 -7.94 -1.34
N ALA A 82 2.91 -8.50 -1.55
CA ALA A 82 2.41 -9.63 -0.78
C ALA A 82 3.24 -10.91 -0.98
N ALA A 83 3.85 -11.10 -2.14
CA ALA A 83 4.71 -12.25 -2.40
C ALA A 83 5.90 -12.32 -1.42
N ILE A 84 6.43 -11.16 -1.00
CA ILE A 84 7.53 -11.08 -0.02
C ILE A 84 7.12 -11.67 1.33
N VAL A 85 5.89 -11.45 1.77
CA VAL A 85 5.33 -12.01 3.02
C VAL A 85 4.71 -13.42 2.84
N GLY A 86 5.06 -14.13 1.75
CA GLY A 86 4.52 -15.46 1.45
C GLY A 86 3.03 -15.44 1.11
N GLY A 87 2.54 -14.31 0.61
CA GLY A 87 1.14 -13.99 0.45
C GLY A 87 0.68 -13.83 -1.00
N LYS A 88 -0.59 -13.46 -1.13
CA LYS A 88 -1.21 -13.06 -2.40
C LYS A 88 -2.27 -12.00 -2.17
N GLY A 89 -2.64 -11.31 -3.24
CA GLY A 89 -3.63 -10.26 -3.19
C GLY A 89 -4.17 -9.91 -4.55
N GLY A 90 -5.11 -8.96 -4.55
CA GLY A 90 -5.75 -8.49 -5.76
C GLY A 90 -6.82 -7.46 -5.44
N GLY A 91 -7.45 -6.95 -6.49
CA GLY A 91 -8.49 -5.94 -6.37
C GLY A 91 -8.61 -5.11 -7.64
N ARG A 92 -9.25 -3.96 -7.49
CA ARG A 92 -9.47 -3.02 -8.57
C ARG A 92 -8.19 -2.24 -8.91
N PRO A 93 -8.11 -1.58 -10.08
CA PRO A 93 -6.96 -0.76 -10.44
C PRO A 93 -6.64 0.34 -9.42
N ASN A 94 -7.64 0.93 -8.77
CA ASN A 94 -7.49 2.03 -7.83
C ASN A 94 -7.38 1.60 -6.36
N THR A 95 -7.82 0.39 -6.00
CA THR A 95 -7.80 -0.12 -4.62
C THR A 95 -7.68 -1.64 -4.63
N ALA A 96 -6.73 -2.17 -3.88
CA ALA A 96 -6.52 -3.59 -3.74
C ALA A 96 -6.04 -3.96 -2.33
N GLN A 97 -6.22 -5.24 -2.00
CA GLN A 97 -5.90 -5.77 -0.69
C GLN A 97 -5.11 -7.07 -0.83
N ALA A 98 -4.24 -7.34 0.13
CA ALA A 98 -3.48 -8.57 0.20
C ALA A 98 -3.24 -8.98 1.65
N GLY A 99 -2.73 -10.20 1.81
CA GLY A 99 -2.19 -10.69 3.07
C GLY A 99 -1.20 -11.82 2.84
N GLY A 100 -0.51 -12.20 3.90
CA GLY A 100 0.51 -13.25 3.88
C GLY A 100 0.58 -14.02 5.19
N THR A 101 1.71 -14.68 5.40
CA THR A 101 1.98 -15.49 6.61
C THR A 101 3.27 -15.10 7.30
N ASP A 102 4.23 -14.50 6.58
CA ASP A 102 5.53 -14.12 7.14
C ASP A 102 5.48 -12.70 7.70
N THR A 103 5.28 -12.58 9.01
CA THR A 103 5.24 -11.29 9.72
C THR A 103 6.59 -10.60 9.79
N ALA A 104 7.70 -11.35 9.72
CA ALA A 104 9.04 -10.79 9.81
C ALA A 104 9.41 -9.96 8.58
N LYS A 105 8.76 -10.26 7.43
CA LYS A 105 9.01 -9.57 6.15
C LYS A 105 8.02 -8.45 5.83
N LEU A 106 7.19 -8.05 6.78
CA LEU A 106 6.18 -7.01 6.55
C LEU A 106 6.85 -5.69 6.12
N ASP A 107 7.90 -5.27 6.81
CA ASP A 107 8.55 -3.99 6.53
C ASP A 107 9.28 -4.02 5.18
N ASP A 108 9.88 -5.16 4.80
CA ASP A 108 10.47 -5.38 3.48
C ASP A 108 9.41 -5.30 2.37
N ALA A 109 8.24 -5.94 2.58
CA ALA A 109 7.13 -5.89 1.64
C ALA A 109 6.59 -4.46 1.45
N ILE A 110 6.52 -3.68 2.53
CA ILE A 110 6.10 -2.28 2.47
C ILE A 110 7.14 -1.45 1.70
N ALA A 111 8.43 -1.63 1.98
CA ALA A 111 9.51 -0.89 1.31
C ALA A 111 9.60 -1.21 -0.20
N HIS A 112 9.26 -2.44 -0.59
CA HIS A 112 9.34 -2.90 -1.98
C HIS A 112 8.50 -2.07 -2.96
N ILE A 113 7.42 -1.43 -2.51
CA ILE A 113 6.59 -0.59 -3.39
C ILE A 113 7.38 0.51 -4.09
N HIS A 114 8.43 1.03 -3.47
CA HIS A 114 9.28 2.07 -4.05
C HIS A 114 10.06 1.61 -5.27
N THR A 115 10.25 0.30 -5.45
CA THR A 115 10.93 -0.24 -6.63
C THR A 115 9.97 -0.60 -7.77
N LEU A 116 8.66 -0.47 -7.55
CA LEU A 116 7.61 -0.88 -8.48
C LEU A 116 6.94 0.31 -9.21
N VAL A 117 7.29 1.54 -8.86
CA VAL A 117 6.60 2.80 -9.22
C VAL A 117 7.61 3.85 -9.66
#